data_AF-A0A951FXB2-F1
#
_entry.id   AF-A0A951FXB2-F1
#
_cell.length_a   1.000
_cell.length_b   1.000
_cell.length_c   1.000
_cell.angle_alpha   90.00
_cell.angle_beta   90.00
_cell.angle_gamma   90.00
#
_symmetry.space_group_name_H-M   'P 1'
#
loop_
_entity.id
_entity.type
_entity.pdbx_description
1 polymer ?
#
loop_
_entity_poly.entity_id
_entity_poly.type
_entity_poly.pdbx_seq_one_letter_code
_entity_poly.pdbx_strand_id
1 'polypeptide(L)'
;MSRLITRREALRAGAATGGALGAGALLSNSLIARALAAAPRCGSLGDIEHVVILIQENRSFDHYFGSYRGVRGFADPNVLKLNDGSGLSVFAQPGYPGGFDGDHLYPFHLDTYDNGECTNDIDHSWGPQHTYWDSGKLDGFVTGHLAADGSANGPLTMGYYTRKALSFYYALADAFTICDGYHCSVIGPTDPNRLYSMSAWLDPAGTQGGPILSTST
;
A
#
# COMPACT_ATOMS: atom_id res chain seq x y z
N MET A 1 37.22 9.70 9.42
CA MET A 1 36.90 8.57 10.32
C MET A 1 35.39 8.56 10.55
N SER A 2 34.64 7.71 9.85
CA SER A 2 33.20 7.54 10.06
C SER A 2 32.98 6.69 11.32
N ARG A 3 32.21 7.18 12.28
CA ARG A 3 31.85 6.43 13.49
C ARG A 3 30.71 5.48 13.13
N LEU A 4 31.00 4.18 13.04
CA LEU A 4 29.99 3.13 12.84
C LEU A 4 29.00 3.14 14.02
N ILE A 5 27.72 3.32 13.71
CA ILE A 5 26.63 3.27 14.69
C ILE A 5 26.40 1.80 15.06
N THR A 6 26.40 1.49 16.34
CA THR A 6 26.21 0.11 16.81
C THR A 6 24.74 -0.31 16.77
N ARG A 7 24.46 -1.62 16.61
CA ARG A 7 23.09 -2.17 16.65
C ARG A 7 22.28 -1.72 17.87
N ARG A 8 22.94 -1.58 19.03
CA ARG A 8 22.29 -1.11 20.28
C ARG A 8 21.95 0.37 20.24
N GLU A 9 22.75 1.20 19.59
CA GLU A 9 22.44 2.62 19.40
C GLU A 9 21.25 2.81 18.45
N ALA A 10 21.16 2.03 17.38
CA ALA A 10 20.01 2.03 16.47
C ALA A 10 18.71 1.60 17.17
N LEU A 11 18.76 0.51 17.96
CA LEU A 11 17.59 0.03 18.71
C LEU A 11 17.15 0.99 19.83
N ARG A 12 18.10 1.67 20.49
CA ARG A 12 17.79 2.69 21.51
C ARG A 12 17.18 3.95 20.91
N ALA A 13 17.57 4.34 19.70
CA ALA A 13 16.93 5.44 18.98
C ALA A 13 15.47 5.12 18.60
N GLY A 14 15.13 3.84 18.38
CA GLY A 14 13.76 3.39 18.12
C GLY A 14 12.86 3.27 19.37
N ALA A 15 13.44 3.17 20.58
CA ALA A 15 12.69 2.87 21.80
C ALA A 15 12.21 4.13 22.59
N ALA A 16 12.51 5.35 22.13
CA ALA A 16 12.25 6.59 22.87
C ALA A 16 11.02 7.39 22.42
N THR A 17 10.11 6.81 21.63
CA THR A 17 8.92 7.52 21.11
C THR A 17 7.63 6.98 21.73
N GLY A 18 7.45 7.27 23.02
CA GLY A 18 6.24 6.94 23.79
C GLY A 18 5.25 8.10 23.96
N GLY A 19 5.33 9.19 23.20
CA GLY A 19 4.41 10.32 23.41
C GLY A 19 4.33 11.34 22.27
N ALA A 20 3.07 11.60 21.86
CA ALA A 20 2.53 12.74 21.12
C ALA A 20 2.81 12.82 19.61
N LEU A 21 1.75 12.64 18.82
CA LEU A 21 1.62 12.69 17.37
C LEU A 21 2.26 13.92 16.67
N GLY A 22 2.60 14.99 17.40
CA GLY A 22 3.33 16.15 16.87
C GLY A 22 4.86 16.01 16.86
N ALA A 23 5.45 15.20 17.75
CA ALA A 23 6.90 14.98 17.80
C ALA A 23 7.37 14.06 16.67
N GLY A 24 6.54 13.11 16.22
CA GLY A 24 6.86 12.20 15.12
C GLY A 24 7.07 12.91 13.78
N ALA A 25 6.26 13.93 13.47
CA ALA A 25 6.40 14.75 12.26
C ALA A 25 7.67 15.63 12.29
N LEU A 26 8.00 16.22 13.45
CA LEU A 26 9.22 17.03 13.61
C LEU A 26 10.49 16.15 13.59
N LEU A 27 10.46 14.98 14.23
CA LEU A 27 11.57 14.02 14.22
C LEU A 27 11.77 13.43 12.83
N SER A 28 10.71 13.05 12.13
CA SER A 28 10.81 12.55 10.74
C SER A 28 11.36 13.61 9.79
N ASN A 29 10.91 14.86 9.88
CA ASN A 29 11.49 15.96 9.10
C ASN A 29 12.98 16.15 9.39
N SER A 30 13.41 16.01 10.64
CA SER A 30 14.84 16.13 10.99
C SER A 30 15.69 14.97 10.47
N LEU A 31 15.15 13.74 10.43
CA LEU A 31 15.84 12.56 9.88
C LEU A 31 15.90 12.62 8.36
N ILE A 32 14.80 13.01 7.72
CA ILE A 32 14.74 13.23 6.26
C ILE A 32 15.70 14.35 5.87
N ALA A 33 15.70 15.48 6.59
CA ALA A 33 16.64 16.58 6.32
C ALA A 33 18.11 16.14 6.48
N ARG A 34 18.43 15.32 7.49
CA ARG A 34 19.77 14.73 7.63
C ARG A 34 20.14 13.81 6.49
N ALA A 35 19.21 12.98 6.01
CA ALA A 35 19.44 12.09 4.89
C ALA A 35 19.64 12.87 3.58
N LEU A 36 18.83 13.90 3.34
CA LEU A 36 18.94 14.78 2.16
C LEU A 36 20.17 15.70 2.19
N ALA A 37 20.70 16.00 3.38
CA ALA A 37 21.93 16.79 3.53
C ALA A 37 23.19 16.05 3.06
N ALA A 38 23.12 14.74 2.81
CA ALA A 38 24.22 14.01 2.21
C ALA A 38 24.44 14.49 0.76
N ALA A 39 25.67 14.93 0.46
CA ALA A 39 25.99 15.42 -0.87
C ALA A 39 25.78 14.31 -1.92
N PRO A 40 25.14 14.63 -3.08
CA PRO A 40 25.02 13.68 -4.16
C PRO A 40 26.43 13.31 -4.63
N ARG A 41 26.75 12.03 -4.56
CA ARG A 41 28.00 11.45 -5.05
C ARG A 41 27.65 10.45 -6.13
N CYS A 42 28.46 10.39 -7.19
CA CYS A 42 28.40 9.27 -8.13
C CYS A 42 28.77 8.00 -7.34
N GLY A 43 27.75 7.28 -6.87
CA GLY A 43 27.91 6.06 -6.11
C GLY A 43 27.86 4.82 -7.00
N SER A 44 28.56 3.78 -6.59
CA SER A 44 28.43 2.43 -7.15
C SER A 44 27.54 1.57 -6.25
N LEU A 45 27.04 0.44 -6.76
CA LEU A 45 26.36 -0.55 -5.92
C LEU A 45 27.25 -1.06 -4.77
N GLY A 46 28.58 -1.02 -4.93
CA GLY A 46 29.54 -1.38 -3.89
C GLY A 46 29.56 -0.42 -2.70
N ASP A 47 28.95 0.75 -2.83
CA ASP A 47 28.86 1.72 -1.73
C ASP A 47 27.66 1.47 -0.79
N ILE A 48 26.84 0.46 -1.10
CA ILE A 48 25.70 0.04 -0.27
C ILE A 48 26.19 -1.02 0.71
N GLU A 49 26.44 -0.62 1.95
CA GLU A 49 26.88 -1.54 3.01
C GLU A 49 25.72 -2.34 3.62
N HIS A 50 24.52 -1.75 3.63
CA HIS A 50 23.35 -2.31 4.28
C HIS A 50 22.09 -2.07 3.47
N VAL A 51 21.31 -3.14 3.27
CA VAL A 51 19.95 -3.07 2.76
C VAL A 51 19.03 -3.49 3.89
N VAL A 52 18.13 -2.58 4.28
CA VAL A 52 17.08 -2.86 5.27
C VAL A 52 15.76 -2.92 4.52
N ILE A 53 15.09 -4.07 4.60
CA ILE A 53 13.80 -4.29 3.96
C ILE A 53 12.72 -4.22 5.04
N LEU A 54 11.91 -3.18 5.01
CA LEU A 54 10.73 -3.04 5.87
C LEU A 54 9.49 -3.46 5.08
N ILE A 55 8.93 -4.61 5.43
CA ILE A 55 7.73 -5.16 4.79
C ILE A 55 6.52 -4.83 5.66
N GLN A 56 5.66 -3.96 5.14
CA GLN A 56 4.38 -3.59 5.74
C GLN A 56 3.26 -4.51 5.22
N GLU A 57 2.05 -4.36 5.78
CA GLU A 57 0.92 -5.26 5.55
C GLU A 57 -0.30 -4.50 4.98
N ASN A 58 -1.13 -5.23 4.23
CA ASN A 58 -2.56 -4.98 3.99
C ASN A 58 -2.95 -3.59 3.43
N ARG A 59 -2.09 -2.96 2.63
CA ARG A 59 -2.38 -1.65 2.01
C ARG A 59 -1.98 -1.62 0.54
N SER A 60 -2.94 -1.29 -0.32
CA SER A 60 -2.68 -1.09 -1.75
C SER A 60 -1.98 0.25 -1.99
N PHE A 61 -1.36 0.40 -3.16
CA PHE A 61 -0.73 1.65 -3.55
C PHE A 61 -1.73 2.81 -3.55
N ASP A 62 -2.89 2.63 -4.17
CA ASP A 62 -3.90 3.69 -4.29
C ASP A 62 -4.49 4.09 -2.93
N HIS A 63 -4.56 3.15 -1.99
CA HIS A 63 -5.01 3.43 -0.62
C HIS A 63 -4.10 4.44 0.11
N TYR A 64 -2.79 4.40 -0.13
CA TYR A 64 -1.83 5.34 0.50
C TYR A 64 -1.51 6.53 -0.40
N PHE A 65 -1.25 6.27 -1.68
CA PHE A 65 -0.61 7.21 -2.59
C PHE A 65 -1.41 7.46 -3.87
N GLY A 66 -2.65 6.97 -3.99
CA GLY A 66 -3.48 7.23 -5.18
C GLY A 66 -3.73 8.72 -5.42
N SER A 67 -3.72 9.53 -4.37
CA SER A 67 -3.81 11.01 -4.42
C SER A 67 -2.46 11.74 -4.37
N TYR A 68 -1.34 11.01 -4.38
CA TYR A 68 0.01 11.60 -4.36
C TYR A 68 0.31 12.31 -5.69
N ARG A 69 1.09 13.40 -5.65
CA ARG A 69 1.42 14.15 -6.87
C ARG A 69 2.51 13.44 -7.68
N GLY A 70 2.33 13.33 -8.99
CA GLY A 70 3.36 12.82 -9.90
C GLY A 70 3.42 11.30 -10.02
N VAL A 71 2.55 10.57 -9.31
CA VAL A 71 2.26 9.16 -9.63
C VAL A 71 1.11 9.13 -10.65
N ARG A 72 0.88 7.98 -11.28
CA ARG A 72 -0.33 7.77 -12.10
C ARG A 72 -1.59 8.03 -11.28
N GLY A 73 -1.83 7.20 -10.26
CA GLY A 73 -2.88 7.38 -9.25
C GLY A 73 -4.27 7.69 -9.82
N PHE A 74 -5.09 8.40 -9.03
CA PHE A 74 -6.46 8.78 -9.42
C PHE A 74 -6.53 9.85 -10.52
N ALA A 75 -5.40 10.47 -10.84
CA ALA A 75 -5.30 11.50 -11.88
C ALA A 75 -4.73 10.97 -13.21
N ASP A 76 -4.56 9.64 -13.36
CA ASP A 76 -4.00 9.05 -14.58
C ASP A 76 -4.91 9.32 -15.79
N PRO A 77 -4.45 10.07 -16.81
CA PRO A 77 -5.25 10.33 -18.00
C PRO A 77 -5.44 9.09 -18.88
N ASN A 78 -4.64 8.04 -18.68
CA ASN A 78 -4.68 6.79 -19.45
C ASN A 78 -5.35 5.65 -18.67
N VAL A 79 -6.13 5.98 -17.64
CA VAL A 79 -6.86 4.99 -16.83
C VAL A 79 -7.83 4.17 -17.70
N LEU A 80 -7.93 2.87 -17.40
CA LEU A 80 -8.88 1.97 -18.04
C LEU A 80 -10.32 2.47 -17.87
N LYS A 81 -11.14 2.22 -18.90
CA LYS A 81 -12.57 2.50 -18.89
C LYS A 81 -13.34 1.24 -18.55
N LEU A 82 -14.47 1.42 -17.85
CA LEU A 82 -15.41 0.33 -17.61
C LEU A 82 -16.01 -0.16 -18.92
N ASN A 83 -16.26 -1.46 -18.99
CA ASN A 83 -16.92 -2.09 -20.13
C ASN A 83 -18.42 -2.33 -19.87
N ASP A 84 -19.07 -1.35 -19.25
CA ASP A 84 -20.49 -1.36 -18.88
C ASP A 84 -21.33 -0.34 -19.68
N GLY A 85 -20.68 0.41 -20.59
CA GLY A 85 -21.31 1.45 -21.40
C GLY A 85 -21.43 2.82 -20.72
N SER A 86 -20.97 2.97 -19.47
CA SER A 86 -21.03 4.24 -18.72
C SER A 86 -20.04 5.30 -19.23
N GLY A 87 -18.93 4.87 -19.84
CA GLY A 87 -17.81 5.74 -20.21
C GLY A 87 -16.94 6.20 -19.02
N LEU A 88 -17.25 5.71 -17.82
CA LEU A 88 -16.50 5.99 -16.60
C LEU A 88 -15.18 5.22 -16.57
N SER A 89 -14.23 5.71 -15.77
CA SER A 89 -12.98 4.98 -15.50
C SER A 89 -13.21 3.83 -14.52
N VAL A 90 -12.28 2.87 -14.46
CA VAL A 90 -12.30 1.80 -13.45
C VAL A 90 -12.34 2.31 -12.01
N PHE A 91 -11.96 3.57 -11.71
CA PHE A 91 -12.15 4.10 -10.36
C PHE A 91 -13.63 4.24 -9.94
N ALA A 92 -14.57 4.33 -10.89
CA ALA A 92 -16.00 4.30 -10.59
C ALA A 92 -16.45 2.83 -10.51
N GLN A 93 -16.16 2.13 -9.41
CA GLN A 93 -16.45 0.69 -9.34
C GLN A 93 -17.97 0.44 -9.34
N PRO A 94 -18.49 -0.44 -10.22
CA PRO A 94 -19.92 -0.70 -10.34
C PRO A 94 -20.46 -1.55 -9.17
N GLY A 95 -21.79 -1.60 -9.06
CA GLY A 95 -22.49 -2.54 -8.17
C GLY A 95 -22.62 -2.09 -6.72
N TYR A 96 -22.58 -0.78 -6.46
CA TYR A 96 -22.88 -0.19 -5.16
C TYR A 96 -24.30 0.42 -5.16
N PRO A 97 -25.30 -0.22 -4.53
CA PRO A 97 -26.67 0.29 -4.52
C PRO A 97 -26.77 1.70 -3.94
N GLY A 98 -27.34 2.63 -4.71
CA GLY A 98 -27.43 4.04 -4.33
C GLY A 98 -26.13 4.83 -4.53
N GLY A 99 -25.17 4.26 -5.26
CA GLY A 99 -23.95 4.93 -5.68
C GLY A 99 -24.19 6.05 -6.69
N PHE A 100 -23.13 6.80 -6.99
CA PHE A 100 -23.15 7.86 -7.98
C PHE A 100 -23.21 7.28 -9.40
N ASP A 101 -23.67 8.09 -10.36
CA ASP A 101 -23.67 7.75 -11.79
C ASP A 101 -24.26 6.36 -12.12
N GLY A 102 -25.32 5.96 -11.42
CA GLY A 102 -25.98 4.67 -11.64
C GLY A 102 -25.30 3.51 -10.91
N ASP A 103 -25.27 3.58 -9.58
CA ASP A 103 -24.75 2.52 -8.69
C ASP A 103 -23.23 2.29 -8.77
N HIS A 104 -22.45 3.36 -9.05
CA HIS A 104 -20.99 3.33 -8.97
C HIS A 104 -20.48 3.95 -7.66
N LEU A 105 -19.45 3.35 -7.09
CA LEU A 105 -18.71 3.88 -5.96
C LEU A 105 -17.34 4.38 -6.41
N TYR A 106 -17.10 5.66 -6.19
CA TYR A 106 -15.81 6.30 -6.45
C TYR A 106 -14.87 6.18 -5.24
N PRO A 107 -13.54 6.36 -5.43
CA PRO A 107 -12.64 6.45 -4.30
C PRO A 107 -13.03 7.60 -3.40
N PHE A 108 -13.04 7.38 -2.09
CA PHE A 108 -13.39 8.40 -1.11
C PHE A 108 -12.33 8.53 -0.03
N HIS A 109 -12.16 9.77 0.45
CA HIS A 109 -11.19 10.05 1.49
C HIS A 109 -11.63 9.43 2.82
N LEU A 110 -10.77 8.63 3.42
CA LEU A 110 -10.95 8.11 4.77
C LEU A 110 -10.62 9.20 5.78
N ASP A 111 -11.61 9.57 6.57
CA ASP A 111 -11.47 10.65 7.52
C ASP A 111 -10.85 10.15 8.83
N THR A 112 -9.58 10.44 9.04
CA THR A 112 -8.84 10.04 10.25
C THR A 112 -9.02 11.10 11.34
N TYR A 113 -10.22 11.19 11.93
CA TYR A 113 -10.41 12.01 13.13
C TYR A 113 -10.09 11.19 14.40
N ASP A 114 -9.11 11.70 15.14
CA ASP A 114 -8.79 11.48 16.57
C ASP A 114 -8.32 10.13 17.14
N ASN A 115 -8.32 9.01 16.40
CA ASN A 115 -8.06 7.70 17.07
C ASN A 115 -6.95 6.83 16.45
N GLY A 116 -6.30 7.26 15.37
CA GLY A 116 -5.50 6.34 14.56
C GLY A 116 -6.37 5.42 13.69
N GLU A 117 -5.71 4.64 12.85
CA GLU A 117 -6.31 3.78 11.82
C GLU A 117 -7.17 2.66 12.44
N CYS A 118 -8.44 2.94 12.73
CA CYS A 118 -9.46 1.92 13.04
C CYS A 118 -10.31 1.59 11.80
N THR A 119 -9.69 1.52 10.62
CA THR A 119 -10.36 0.96 9.44
C THR A 119 -10.32 -0.55 9.54
N ASN A 120 -11.45 -1.22 9.32
CA ASN A 120 -11.51 -2.68 9.32
C ASN A 120 -10.59 -3.25 8.23
N ASP A 121 -9.93 -4.36 8.55
CA ASP A 121 -9.23 -5.16 7.55
C ASP A 121 -10.29 -5.85 6.67
N ILE A 122 -10.17 -5.66 5.36
CA ILE A 122 -11.08 -6.22 4.35
C ILE A 122 -10.40 -7.43 3.70
N ASP A 123 -11.19 -8.34 3.15
CA ASP A 123 -10.66 -9.61 2.65
C ASP A 123 -9.58 -9.42 1.58
N HIS A 124 -8.43 -10.04 1.83
CA HIS A 124 -7.28 -10.14 0.94
C HIS A 124 -6.93 -11.62 0.70
N SER A 125 -7.92 -12.51 0.79
CA SER A 125 -7.74 -13.92 0.48
C SER A 125 -7.57 -14.12 -1.03
N TRP A 126 -6.89 -15.21 -1.41
CA TRP A 126 -6.63 -15.53 -2.83
C TRP A 126 -7.92 -15.52 -3.67
N GLY A 127 -8.98 -16.19 -3.20
CA GLY A 127 -10.22 -16.36 -3.98
C GLY A 127 -10.91 -15.02 -4.30
N PRO A 128 -11.32 -14.24 -3.30
CA PRO A 128 -11.98 -12.96 -3.53
C PRO A 128 -11.09 -11.98 -4.31
N GLN A 129 -9.79 -11.87 -4.03
CA GLN A 129 -8.89 -10.98 -4.80
C GLN A 129 -8.88 -11.27 -6.32
N HIS A 130 -8.99 -12.54 -6.73
CA HIS A 130 -9.10 -12.88 -8.15
C HIS A 130 -10.46 -12.52 -8.76
N THR A 131 -11.50 -12.39 -7.94
CA THR A 131 -12.79 -11.82 -8.35
C THR A 131 -12.68 -10.31 -8.55
N TYR A 132 -11.92 -9.61 -7.70
CA TYR A 132 -11.74 -8.16 -7.81
C TYR A 132 -10.90 -7.78 -9.05
N TRP A 133 -9.84 -8.58 -9.29
CA TRP A 133 -8.97 -8.44 -10.46
C TRP A 133 -9.71 -8.69 -11.79
N ASP A 134 -10.75 -9.55 -11.77
CA ASP A 134 -11.60 -9.95 -12.89
C ASP A 134 -10.87 -10.08 -14.24
N SER A 135 -9.88 -10.99 -14.30
CA SER A 135 -9.12 -11.25 -15.52
C SER A 135 -8.44 -10.00 -16.12
N GLY A 136 -8.15 -9.00 -15.28
CA GLY A 136 -7.54 -7.73 -15.68
C GLY A 136 -8.53 -6.62 -16.03
N LYS A 137 -9.84 -6.83 -15.90
CA LYS A 137 -10.85 -5.75 -16.07
C LYS A 137 -10.85 -4.76 -14.91
N LEU A 138 -10.49 -5.21 -13.71
CA LEU A 138 -10.38 -4.39 -12.51
C LEU A 138 -11.69 -3.68 -12.13
N ASP A 139 -12.85 -4.27 -12.38
CA ASP A 139 -14.19 -3.71 -12.14
C ASP A 139 -14.99 -4.50 -11.09
N GLY A 140 -14.34 -5.44 -10.38
CA GLY A 140 -14.99 -6.33 -9.41
C GLY A 140 -14.74 -6.01 -7.95
N PHE A 141 -14.03 -4.94 -7.60
CA PHE A 141 -13.61 -4.67 -6.21
C PHE A 141 -14.81 -4.46 -5.29
N VAL A 142 -15.75 -3.59 -5.68
CA VAL A 142 -16.89 -3.27 -4.81
C VAL A 142 -17.84 -4.44 -4.68
N THR A 143 -18.25 -5.06 -5.78
CA THR A 143 -19.12 -6.24 -5.74
C THR A 143 -18.49 -7.40 -4.96
N GLY A 144 -17.19 -7.61 -5.14
CA GLY A 144 -16.46 -8.68 -4.48
C GLY A 144 -16.33 -8.45 -2.97
N HIS A 145 -15.95 -7.25 -2.56
CA HIS A 145 -15.85 -6.90 -1.14
C HIS A 145 -17.21 -6.78 -0.46
N LEU A 146 -18.28 -6.38 -1.16
CA LEU A 146 -19.64 -6.48 -0.62
C LEU A 146 -20.03 -7.94 -0.32
N ALA A 147 -19.60 -8.88 -1.14
CA ALA A 147 -19.85 -10.30 -0.94
C ALA A 147 -18.97 -10.91 0.18
N ALA A 148 -17.69 -10.52 0.26
CA ALA A 148 -16.74 -11.04 1.24
C ALA A 148 -16.88 -10.38 2.62
N ASP A 149 -17.01 -9.06 2.66
CA ASP A 149 -16.93 -8.24 3.88
C ASP A 149 -18.29 -7.66 4.31
N GLY A 150 -19.32 -7.79 3.48
CA GLY A 150 -20.66 -7.28 3.73
C GLY A 150 -20.82 -5.79 3.45
N SER A 151 -22.05 -5.28 3.54
CA SER A 151 -22.40 -3.90 3.17
C SER A 151 -21.74 -2.81 4.02
N ALA A 152 -21.35 -3.14 5.26
CA ALA A 152 -20.70 -2.19 6.16
C ALA A 152 -19.21 -1.99 5.86
N ASN A 153 -18.50 -3.07 5.52
CA ASN A 153 -17.05 -3.04 5.34
C ASN A 153 -16.62 -3.07 3.88
N GLY A 154 -17.41 -3.69 3.00
CA GLY A 154 -17.08 -3.82 1.58
C GLY A 154 -16.74 -2.50 0.89
N PRO A 155 -17.47 -1.40 1.16
CA PRO A 155 -17.16 -0.09 0.58
C PRO A 155 -15.77 0.46 0.96
N LEU A 156 -15.15 -0.01 2.06
CA LEU A 156 -13.82 0.44 2.49
C LEU A 156 -12.72 0.12 1.47
N THR A 157 -12.95 -0.81 0.53
CA THR A 157 -12.03 -1.07 -0.59
C THR A 157 -11.76 0.17 -1.44
N MET A 158 -12.73 1.10 -1.49
CA MET A 158 -12.61 2.38 -2.21
C MET A 158 -12.09 3.51 -1.33
N GLY A 159 -11.80 3.26 -0.06
CA GLY A 159 -11.23 4.25 0.84
C GLY A 159 -9.76 4.54 0.51
N TYR A 160 -9.35 5.80 0.58
CA TYR A 160 -7.94 6.19 0.48
C TYR A 160 -7.56 7.27 1.48
N TYR A 161 -6.27 7.33 1.82
CA TYR A 161 -5.71 8.36 2.67
C TYR A 161 -5.07 9.49 1.88
N THR A 162 -5.08 10.68 2.49
CA THR A 162 -4.34 11.84 1.99
C THR A 162 -3.05 12.04 2.77
N ARG A 163 -2.22 12.96 2.25
CA ARG A 163 -1.05 13.51 2.95
C ARG A 163 -1.32 13.92 4.40
N LYS A 164 -2.52 14.41 4.71
CA LYS A 164 -2.87 14.84 6.07
C LYS A 164 -2.87 13.65 7.04
N ALA A 165 -3.46 12.53 6.62
CA ALA A 165 -3.50 11.29 7.38
C ALA A 165 -2.13 10.58 7.42
N LEU A 166 -1.43 10.52 6.29
CA LEU A 166 -0.16 9.80 6.14
C LEU A 166 1.04 10.73 5.96
N SER A 167 1.13 11.78 6.78
CA SER A 167 2.14 12.84 6.62
C SER A 167 3.58 12.32 6.63
N PHE A 168 3.87 11.32 7.44
CA PHE A 168 5.17 10.65 7.48
C PHE A 168 5.52 9.96 6.16
N TYR A 169 4.62 9.13 5.63
CA TYR A 169 4.85 8.39 4.38
C TYR A 169 4.96 9.32 3.17
N TYR A 170 4.15 10.38 3.14
CA TYR A 170 4.23 11.39 2.09
C TYR A 170 5.53 12.19 2.15
N ALA A 171 6.06 12.46 3.35
CA ALA A 171 7.37 13.11 3.50
C ALA A 171 8.51 12.22 3.02
N LEU A 172 8.45 10.90 3.25
CA LEU A 172 9.40 9.94 2.68
C LEU A 172 9.32 9.91 1.14
N ALA A 173 8.11 9.88 0.57
CA ALA A 173 7.91 9.90 -0.88
C ALA A 173 8.35 11.23 -1.53
N ASP A 174 8.30 12.35 -0.80
CA ASP A 174 8.82 13.64 -1.29
C ASP A 174 10.35 13.66 -1.36
N ALA A 175 11.00 12.97 -0.41
CA ALA A 175 12.45 12.99 -0.24
C ALA A 175 13.18 11.89 -1.00
N PHE A 176 12.51 10.77 -1.26
CA PHE A 176 13.11 9.57 -1.82
C PHE A 176 12.29 9.04 -3.00
N THR A 177 12.78 7.94 -3.59
CA THR A 177 12.10 7.28 -4.70
C THR A 177 10.86 6.53 -4.22
N ILE A 178 9.75 6.73 -4.94
CA ILE A 178 8.55 5.91 -4.86
C ILE A 178 8.37 5.17 -6.20
N CYS A 179 7.91 3.91 -6.15
CA CYS A 179 7.67 3.08 -7.33
C CYS A 179 6.17 2.86 -7.52
N ASP A 180 5.54 3.56 -8.47
CA ASP A 180 4.09 3.47 -8.77
C ASP A 180 3.73 2.40 -9.82
N GLY A 181 4.70 1.53 -10.13
CA GLY A 181 4.56 0.30 -10.92
C GLY A 181 5.10 -0.94 -10.19
N TYR A 182 5.13 -0.92 -8.86
CA TYR A 182 5.56 -2.05 -8.04
C TYR A 182 4.34 -2.90 -7.63
N HIS A 183 4.32 -4.16 -8.04
CA HIS A 183 3.21 -5.08 -7.81
C HIS A 183 3.63 -6.22 -6.89
N CYS A 184 2.65 -6.81 -6.19
CA CYS A 184 2.87 -8.05 -5.47
C CYS A 184 3.30 -9.18 -6.44
N SER A 185 4.10 -10.12 -5.95
CA SER A 185 4.47 -11.30 -6.74
C SER A 185 3.28 -12.23 -6.96
N VAL A 186 2.35 -12.23 -6.01
CA VAL A 186 1.13 -13.05 -6.02
C VAL A 186 -0.07 -12.20 -5.60
N ILE A 187 -1.15 -12.26 -6.40
CA ILE A 187 -2.47 -11.77 -5.99
C ILE A 187 -2.99 -12.73 -4.90
N GLY A 188 -2.92 -12.30 -3.65
CA GLY A 188 -3.22 -13.16 -2.52
C GLY A 188 -2.77 -12.54 -1.20
N PRO A 189 -2.92 -13.29 -0.09
CA PRO A 189 -2.70 -12.75 1.23
C PRO A 189 -1.20 -12.65 1.57
N THR A 190 -0.91 -12.39 2.84
CA THR A 190 0.42 -12.15 3.39
C THR A 190 1.45 -13.26 3.12
N ASP A 191 1.20 -14.51 3.55
CA ASP A 191 2.18 -15.60 3.52
C ASP A 191 2.78 -15.87 2.12
N PRO A 192 2.01 -15.97 1.02
CA PRO A 192 2.60 -16.16 -0.31
C PRO A 192 3.60 -15.05 -0.67
N ASN A 193 3.27 -13.79 -0.38
CA ASN A 193 4.11 -12.65 -0.74
C ASN A 193 5.33 -12.52 0.18
N ARG A 194 5.22 -12.91 1.45
CA ARG A 194 6.38 -13.03 2.35
C ARG A 194 7.35 -14.10 1.88
N LEU A 195 6.84 -15.27 1.46
CA LEU A 195 7.67 -16.32 0.91
C LEU A 195 8.39 -15.86 -0.36
N TYR A 196 7.67 -15.25 -1.30
CA TYR A 196 8.29 -14.66 -2.50
C TYR A 196 9.36 -13.62 -2.18
N SER A 197 9.15 -12.78 -1.15
CA SER A 197 10.14 -11.79 -0.74
C SER A 197 11.44 -12.42 -0.23
N MET A 198 11.38 -13.65 0.29
CA MET A 198 12.53 -14.37 0.84
C MET A 198 13.19 -15.32 -0.17
N SER A 199 12.40 -15.98 -1.01
CA SER A 199 12.87 -17.10 -1.85
C SER A 199 12.62 -16.91 -3.34
N ALA A 200 11.86 -15.89 -3.74
CA ALA A 200 11.31 -15.72 -5.09
C ALA A 200 10.51 -16.93 -5.61
N TRP A 201 9.93 -17.74 -4.71
CA TRP A 201 9.33 -19.02 -5.07
C TRP A 201 8.23 -19.44 -4.10
N LEU A 202 7.15 -20.02 -4.61
CA LEU A 202 6.04 -20.55 -3.81
C LEU A 202 5.79 -22.07 -3.99
N ASP A 203 6.62 -22.78 -4.76
CA ASP A 203 6.39 -24.16 -5.18
C ASP A 203 5.09 -24.37 -5.97
N PRO A 204 4.95 -23.72 -7.15
CA PRO A 204 3.75 -23.86 -7.99
C PRO A 204 3.50 -25.28 -8.50
N ALA A 205 4.53 -26.15 -8.51
CA ALA A 205 4.39 -27.55 -8.88
C ALA A 205 3.87 -28.45 -7.73
N GLY A 206 3.82 -27.93 -6.50
CA GLY A 206 3.35 -28.65 -5.32
C GLY A 206 4.18 -29.85 -4.92
N THR A 207 5.49 -29.82 -5.21
CA THR A 207 6.40 -30.93 -4.93
C THR A 207 7.00 -30.89 -3.51
N GLN A 208 6.86 -29.77 -2.83
CA GLN A 208 7.49 -29.45 -1.54
C GLN A 208 6.50 -28.79 -0.56
N GLY A 209 5.20 -29.01 -0.74
CA GLY A 209 4.15 -28.53 0.16
C GLY A 209 3.51 -27.19 -0.25
N GLY A 210 3.84 -26.65 -1.43
CA GLY A 210 3.12 -25.53 -2.03
C GLY A 210 2.04 -25.96 -3.05
N PRO A 211 1.50 -25.01 -3.83
CA PRO A 211 1.66 -23.57 -3.66
C PRO A 211 1.00 -23.08 -2.37
N ILE A 212 1.68 -22.21 -1.63
CA ILE A 212 1.07 -21.52 -0.48
C ILE A 212 0.24 -20.36 -1.03
N LEU A 213 -1.09 -20.47 -0.95
CA LEU A 213 -2.04 -19.46 -1.44
C LEU A 213 -2.86 -18.80 -0.33
N SER A 214 -2.66 -19.23 0.92
CA SER A 214 -3.37 -18.76 2.10
C SER A 214 -2.39 -18.24 3.14
N THR A 215 -2.87 -17.38 4.05
CA THR A 215 -2.14 -17.05 5.28
C THR A 215 -2.62 -17.92 6.42
N SER A 216 -1.69 -18.47 7.20
CA SER A 216 -2.03 -19.26 8.38
C SER A 216 -2.51 -18.33 9.50
N THR A 217 -3.81 -18.37 9.80
CA THR A 217 -4.46 -17.59 10.88
C THR A 217 -4.70 -18.43 12.13
#